data_AF-A0A1V2RFN4-F1
#
_entry.id   AF-A0A1V2RFN4-F1
#
_cell.length_a   1.000
_cell.length_b   1.000
_cell.length_c   1.000
_cell.angle_alpha   90.00
_cell.angle_beta   90.00
_cell.angle_gamma   90.00
#
_symmetry.space_group_name_H-M   'P 1'
#
loop_
_entity.id
_entity.type
_entity.pdbx_description
1 polymer ?
#
loop_
_entity_poly.entity_id
_entity_poly.type
_entity_poly.pdbx_seq_one_letter_code
_entity_poly.pdbx_strand_id
1 'polypeptide(L)'
;MARDLVPKAQERIVIQRSGDRCAYPNCGIPLSIDARAAEDQHKAVGKVAHICAASNGGPRFDAQMTTAQRGSADNLIYLCGPHHDIVDTQLAYHTVTFLRDAKEKHERTVARAMSHAMGQIGFDDLELVCKFIGMGEERTDDQIIIPIGIQDKIDLNSLGSISEERIRIGLAKADEVDEFVRVIGRMRPNFGNRLAARFKQEYYRGYADGLGGDDLFEYICAVALDNAGPVETEKLHAATLATVAYLFQACELFEHEYPVA
;
A
#
# COMPACT_ATOMS: atom_id res chain seq x y z
N MET A 1 -5.32 -9.00 29.90
CA MET A 1 -4.93 -10.01 28.90
C MET A 1 -4.05 -9.34 27.86
N ALA A 2 -3.10 -10.06 27.25
CA ALA A 2 -2.28 -9.50 26.18
C ALA A 2 -3.17 -9.13 24.98
N ARG A 3 -2.94 -7.95 24.40
CA ARG A 3 -3.60 -7.47 23.19
C ARG A 3 -2.64 -7.69 22.04
N ASP A 4 -3.07 -8.39 21.00
CA ASP A 4 -2.26 -8.52 19.80
C ASP A 4 -2.04 -7.14 19.19
N LEU A 5 -0.79 -6.82 18.85
CA LEU A 5 -0.44 -5.56 18.20
C LEU A 5 -0.78 -5.65 16.71
N VAL A 6 -1.21 -4.53 16.13
CA VAL A 6 -1.28 -4.39 14.68
C VAL A 6 0.14 -4.24 14.15
N PRO A 7 0.63 -5.12 13.26
CA PRO A 7 1.90 -4.91 12.59
C PRO A 7 1.86 -3.62 11.77
N LYS A 8 2.92 -2.80 11.83
CA LYS A 8 2.97 -1.51 11.11
C LYS A 8 2.77 -1.65 9.61
N ALA A 9 3.24 -2.75 9.01
CA ALA A 9 3.00 -3.05 7.61
C ALA A 9 1.51 -3.22 7.30
N GLN A 10 0.78 -3.96 8.14
CA GLN A 10 -0.66 -4.20 7.98
C GLN A 10 -1.48 -2.92 8.24
N GLU A 11 -1.03 -2.07 9.16
CA GLU A 11 -1.59 -0.72 9.36
C GLU A 11 -1.45 0.14 8.09
N ARG A 12 -0.28 0.15 7.44
CA ARG A 12 -0.07 0.87 6.17
C ARG A 12 -0.97 0.34 5.06
N ILE A 13 -1.07 -0.97 4.92
CA ILE A 13 -1.90 -1.61 3.89
C ILE A 13 -3.37 -1.18 4.05
N VAL A 14 -3.94 -1.24 5.26
CA VAL A 14 -5.35 -0.87 5.46
C VAL A 14 -5.60 0.63 5.24
N ILE A 15 -4.67 1.51 5.61
CA ILE A 15 -4.78 2.95 5.35
C ILE A 15 -4.78 3.20 3.84
N GLN A 16 -3.85 2.58 3.11
CA GLN A 16 -3.75 2.70 1.66
C GLN A 16 -5.02 2.18 0.96
N ARG A 17 -5.51 0.98 1.31
CA ARG A 17 -6.76 0.43 0.76
C ARG A 17 -7.96 1.35 1.02
N SER A 18 -7.94 2.08 2.13
CA SER A 18 -8.97 3.05 2.50
C SER A 18 -8.85 4.40 1.80
N GLY A 19 -7.75 4.65 1.07
CA GLY A 19 -7.47 5.94 0.41
C GLY A 19 -7.45 7.11 1.40
N ASP A 20 -6.90 6.87 2.60
CA ASP A 20 -6.88 7.80 3.74
C ASP A 20 -8.26 8.42 4.07
N ARG A 21 -9.31 7.62 3.92
CA ARG A 21 -10.69 8.03 4.22
C ARG A 21 -11.36 7.10 5.21
N CYS A 22 -12.32 7.63 5.96
CA CYS A 22 -13.12 6.82 6.86
C CYS A 22 -14.00 5.82 6.09
N ALA A 23 -13.78 4.53 6.35
CA ALA A 23 -14.50 3.42 5.71
C ALA A 23 -15.90 3.16 6.28
N TYR A 24 -16.37 3.97 7.24
CA TYR A 24 -17.74 3.86 7.72
C TYR A 24 -18.75 4.28 6.64
N PRO A 25 -19.88 3.55 6.47
CA PRO A 25 -20.85 3.86 5.42
C PRO A 25 -21.32 5.32 5.44
N ASN A 26 -21.30 5.98 4.28
CA ASN A 26 -21.69 7.39 4.08
C ASN A 26 -20.82 8.42 4.82
N CYS A 27 -19.63 8.04 5.34
CA CYS A 27 -18.71 8.99 5.97
C CYS A 27 -17.66 9.52 5.00
N GLY A 28 -16.68 8.70 4.59
CA GLY A 28 -15.70 9.04 3.56
C GLY A 28 -14.82 10.28 3.83
N ILE A 29 -14.84 10.85 5.04
CA ILE A 29 -14.05 12.04 5.37
C ILE A 29 -12.55 11.70 5.27
N PRO A 30 -11.71 12.65 4.81
CA PRO A 30 -10.25 12.50 4.87
C PRO A 30 -9.79 12.31 6.32
N LEU A 31 -8.77 11.49 6.51
CA LEU A 31 -8.22 11.13 7.81
C LEU A 31 -6.79 11.62 8.02
N SER A 32 -6.31 12.47 7.12
CA SER A 32 -5.19 13.38 7.28
C SER A 32 -5.65 14.84 7.34
N ILE A 33 -4.87 15.66 8.06
CA ILE A 33 -5.02 17.11 8.11
C ILE A 33 -3.72 17.71 7.59
N ASP A 34 -3.84 18.54 6.54
CA ASP A 34 -2.73 19.25 5.94
C ASP A 34 -2.17 20.33 6.87
N ALA A 35 -0.86 20.56 6.74
CA ALA A 35 -0.20 21.72 7.33
C ALA A 35 -0.84 23.02 6.78
N ARG A 36 -1.17 23.97 7.67
CA ARG A 36 -1.78 25.26 7.26
C ARG A 36 -0.74 26.39 7.18
N ALA A 37 0.39 26.22 7.86
CA ALA A 37 1.55 27.09 7.80
C ALA A 37 2.84 26.27 7.59
N ALA A 38 3.95 26.94 7.28
CA ALA A 38 5.22 26.28 6.98
C ALA A 38 5.80 25.53 8.20
N GLU A 39 5.47 26.00 9.40
CA GLU A 39 5.84 25.41 10.69
C GLU A 39 4.89 24.29 11.16
N ASP A 40 3.74 24.12 10.50
CA ASP A 40 2.78 23.08 10.86
C ASP A 40 3.24 21.70 10.38
N GLN A 41 2.91 20.67 11.16
CA GLN A 41 3.05 19.29 10.74
C GLN A 41 1.73 18.76 10.21
N HIS A 42 1.82 17.93 9.17
CA HIS A 42 0.68 17.13 8.73
C HIS A 42 0.31 16.15 9.84
N LYS A 43 -0.99 15.91 10.01
CA LYS A 43 -1.48 15.07 11.11
C LYS A 43 -2.44 14.00 10.60
N ALA A 44 -2.04 12.74 10.73
CA ALA A 44 -2.97 11.63 10.65
C ALA A 44 -3.90 11.63 11.89
N VAL A 45 -5.21 11.60 11.64
CA VAL A 45 -6.28 11.62 12.65
C VAL A 45 -7.18 10.38 12.60
N GLY A 46 -7.06 9.55 11.56
CA GLY A 46 -7.74 8.27 11.50
C GLY A 46 -7.22 7.25 12.51
N LYS A 47 -8.05 6.26 12.77
CA LYS A 47 -7.78 5.16 13.71
C LYS A 47 -8.01 3.83 13.02
N VAL A 48 -7.07 2.91 13.17
CA VAL A 48 -7.22 1.52 12.74
C VAL A 48 -7.94 0.73 13.82
N ALA A 49 -9.13 0.21 13.48
CA ALA A 49 -9.93 -0.65 14.34
C ALA A 49 -9.84 -2.11 13.89
N HIS A 50 -10.00 -3.02 14.85
CA HIS A 50 -10.15 -4.44 14.56
C HIS A 50 -11.63 -4.76 14.27
N ILE A 51 -11.88 -5.51 13.20
CA ILE A 51 -13.19 -6.09 12.92
C ILE A 51 -13.50 -7.17 13.96
N CYS A 52 -12.62 -8.18 14.08
CA CYS A 52 -12.63 -9.14 15.19
C CYS A 52 -11.51 -8.77 16.19
N ALA A 53 -11.84 -8.61 17.48
CA ALA A 53 -10.89 -8.07 18.46
C ALA A 53 -9.55 -8.81 18.56
N ALA A 54 -8.49 -8.04 18.82
CA ALA A 54 -7.12 -8.47 19.05
C ALA A 54 -6.86 -9.21 20.37
N SER A 55 -7.85 -9.25 21.26
CA SER A 55 -7.70 -9.81 22.61
C SER A 55 -8.88 -10.70 22.94
N ASN A 56 -8.62 -11.82 23.61
CA ASN A 56 -9.65 -12.71 24.13
C ASN A 56 -10.68 -11.93 24.96
N GLY A 57 -11.97 -12.14 24.68
CA GLY A 57 -13.07 -11.46 25.34
C GLY A 57 -13.31 -10.01 24.90
N GLY A 58 -12.57 -9.51 23.89
CA GLY A 58 -12.83 -8.21 23.27
C GLY A 58 -14.04 -8.23 22.32
N PRO A 59 -14.45 -7.05 21.80
CA PRO A 59 -15.54 -6.92 20.84
C PRO A 59 -15.40 -7.88 19.65
N ARG A 60 -16.43 -8.70 19.41
CA ARG A 60 -16.47 -9.65 18.28
C ARG A 60 -15.25 -10.59 18.22
N PHE A 61 -14.64 -10.92 19.36
CA PHE A 61 -13.49 -11.83 19.39
C PHE A 61 -13.85 -13.18 18.75
N ASP A 62 -12.99 -13.66 17.85
CA ASP A 62 -13.11 -14.97 17.20
C ASP A 62 -11.94 -15.87 17.64
N ALA A 63 -12.28 -16.95 18.35
CA ALA A 63 -11.32 -17.92 18.86
C ALA A 63 -10.67 -18.78 17.77
N GLN A 64 -11.24 -18.81 16.56
CA GLN A 64 -10.70 -19.56 15.44
C GLN A 64 -9.61 -18.79 14.69
N MET A 65 -9.48 -17.48 14.94
CA MET A 65 -8.44 -16.66 14.32
C MET A 65 -7.09 -16.87 15.01
N THR A 66 -6.04 -16.94 14.21
CA THR A 66 -4.66 -16.84 14.68
C THR A 66 -4.28 -15.40 15.01
N THR A 67 -3.19 -15.19 15.75
CA THR A 67 -2.65 -13.84 16.00
C THR A 67 -2.32 -13.10 14.69
N ALA A 68 -1.75 -13.80 13.69
CA ALA A 68 -1.46 -13.22 12.38
C ALA A 68 -2.74 -12.75 11.67
N GLN A 69 -3.79 -13.57 11.66
CA GLN A 69 -5.08 -13.20 11.07
C GLN A 69 -5.74 -12.03 11.81
N ARG A 70 -5.58 -11.94 13.13
CA ARG A 70 -6.12 -10.80 13.90
C ARG A 70 -5.42 -9.49 13.57
N GLY A 71 -4.12 -9.52 13.32
CA GLY A 71 -3.32 -8.34 12.96
C GLY A 71 -3.30 -8.01 11.46
N SER A 72 -3.83 -8.87 10.59
CA SER A 72 -3.86 -8.66 9.13
C SER A 72 -4.81 -7.53 8.73
N ALA A 73 -4.46 -6.78 7.69
CA ALA A 73 -5.25 -5.72 7.06
C ALA A 73 -6.66 -6.18 6.67
N ASP A 74 -6.87 -7.47 6.41
CA ASP A 74 -8.19 -8.05 6.14
C ASP A 74 -9.12 -8.01 7.36
N ASN A 75 -8.56 -8.05 8.57
CA ASN A 75 -9.29 -7.91 9.82
C ASN A 75 -9.30 -6.47 10.34
N LEU A 76 -8.74 -5.52 9.60
CA LEU A 76 -8.64 -4.11 10.02
C LEU A 76 -9.57 -3.22 9.19
N ILE A 77 -10.06 -2.15 9.81
CA ILE A 77 -10.85 -1.11 9.14
C ILE A 77 -10.38 0.27 9.60
N TYR A 78 -10.24 1.21 8.66
CA TYR A 78 -9.77 2.56 8.94
C TYR A 78 -10.94 3.55 9.13
N LEU A 79 -10.99 4.21 10.29
CA LEU A 79 -12.17 4.96 10.73
C LEU A 79 -11.78 6.32 11.32
N CYS A 80 -12.68 7.30 11.23
CA CYS A 80 -12.55 8.54 12.01
C CYS A 80 -12.80 8.26 13.51
N GLY A 81 -12.38 9.19 14.37
CA GLY A 81 -12.57 9.07 15.83
C GLY A 81 -13.99 8.65 16.26
N PRO A 82 -15.05 9.38 15.84
CA PRO A 82 -16.42 9.04 16.19
C PRO A 82 -16.85 7.63 15.75
N HIS A 83 -16.52 7.22 14.52
CA HIS A 83 -16.90 5.90 14.02
C HIS A 83 -16.05 4.77 14.63
N HIS A 84 -14.79 5.04 14.97
CA HIS A 84 -13.99 4.10 15.75
C HIS A 84 -14.62 3.85 17.12
N ASP A 85 -15.13 4.89 17.78
CA ASP A 85 -15.68 4.77 19.13
C ASP A 85 -17.07 4.07 19.12
N ILE A 86 -17.90 4.30 18.09
CA ILE A 86 -19.24 3.69 17.99
C ILE A 86 -19.18 2.18 17.66
N VAL A 87 -18.23 1.74 16.83
CA VAL A 87 -18.13 0.32 16.44
C VAL A 87 -17.73 -0.57 17.61
N ASP A 88 -17.06 -0.02 18.62
CA ASP A 88 -16.65 -0.73 19.83
C ASP A 88 -17.68 -0.65 20.97
N THR A 89 -18.69 0.21 20.86
CA THR A 89 -19.74 0.36 21.88
C THR A 89 -21.10 -0.21 21.47
N GLN A 90 -21.48 -0.11 20.19
CA GLN A 90 -22.77 -0.59 19.70
C GLN A 90 -22.66 -1.94 18.96
N LEU A 91 -22.26 -2.97 19.71
CA LEU A 91 -21.87 -4.28 19.15
C LEU A 91 -23.02 -5.06 18.47
N ALA A 92 -24.26 -4.88 18.93
CA ALA A 92 -25.41 -5.55 18.34
C ALA A 92 -25.69 -5.08 16.89
N TYR A 93 -25.37 -3.83 16.58
CA TYR A 93 -25.50 -3.26 15.25
C TYR A 93 -24.23 -3.47 14.42
N HIS A 94 -23.06 -3.17 15.01
CA HIS A 94 -21.75 -3.30 14.35
C HIS A 94 -21.22 -4.73 14.47
N THR A 95 -21.89 -5.64 13.77
CA THR A 95 -21.47 -7.05 13.66
C THR A 95 -20.21 -7.19 12.78
N VAL A 96 -19.56 -8.36 12.84
CA VAL A 96 -18.43 -8.69 11.94
C VAL A 96 -18.84 -8.53 10.48
N THR A 97 -20.01 -9.06 10.11
CA THR A 97 -20.55 -8.95 8.74
C THR A 97 -20.75 -7.51 8.32
N PHE A 98 -21.34 -6.67 9.18
CA PHE A 98 -21.53 -5.25 8.88
C PHE A 98 -20.20 -4.54 8.59
N LEU A 99 -19.17 -4.77 9.42
CA LEU A 99 -17.88 -4.11 9.26
C LEU A 99 -17.11 -4.61 8.04
N ARG A 100 -17.19 -5.92 7.74
CA ARG A 100 -16.61 -6.48 6.51
C ARG A 100 -17.29 -5.92 5.26
N ASP A 101 -18.62 -5.85 5.24
CA ASP A 101 -19.39 -5.25 4.15
C ASP A 101 -19.04 -3.77 3.95
N ALA A 102 -18.90 -3.02 5.05
CA ALA A 102 -18.52 -1.61 5.00
C ALA A 102 -17.12 -1.41 4.41
N LYS A 103 -16.14 -2.16 4.92
CA LYS A 103 -14.75 -2.19 4.40
C LYS A 103 -14.73 -2.53 2.91
N GLU A 104 -15.34 -3.64 2.52
CA GLU A 104 -15.29 -4.12 1.13
C GLU A 104 -15.94 -3.13 0.14
N LYS A 105 -17.07 -2.51 0.52
CA LYS A 105 -17.73 -1.49 -0.32
C LYS A 105 -16.88 -0.22 -0.44
N HIS A 106 -16.27 0.21 0.66
CA HIS A 106 -15.40 1.39 0.69
C HIS A 106 -14.14 1.18 -0.17
N GLU A 107 -13.40 0.10 0.08
CA GLU A 107 -12.16 -0.22 -0.65
C GLU A 107 -12.41 -0.40 -2.15
N ARG A 108 -13.54 -1.01 -2.54
CA ARG A 108 -13.95 -1.10 -3.94
C ARG A 108 -14.22 0.26 -4.57
N THR A 109 -14.77 1.20 -3.80
CA THR A 109 -15.02 2.57 -4.27
C THR A 109 -13.70 3.31 -4.48
N VAL A 110 -12.77 3.20 -3.52
CA VAL A 110 -11.42 3.76 -3.62
C VAL A 110 -10.69 3.17 -4.84
N ALA A 111 -10.68 1.85 -5.01
CA ALA A 111 -10.04 1.19 -6.13
C ALA A 111 -10.60 1.63 -7.49
N ARG A 112 -11.92 1.84 -7.60
CA ARG A 112 -12.55 2.38 -8.82
C ARG A 112 -12.12 3.81 -9.12
N ALA A 113 -12.05 4.66 -8.08
CA ALA A 113 -11.62 6.04 -8.22
C ALA A 113 -10.15 6.12 -8.66
N MET A 114 -9.28 5.31 -8.05
CA MET A 114 -7.88 5.14 -8.46
C MET A 114 -7.75 4.68 -9.92
N SER A 115 -8.52 3.66 -10.31
CA SER A 115 -8.50 3.14 -11.69
C SER A 115 -8.93 4.21 -12.70
N HIS A 116 -9.92 5.04 -12.35
CA HIS A 116 -10.31 6.17 -13.19
C HIS A 116 -9.22 7.25 -13.26
N ALA A 117 -8.57 7.56 -12.13
CA ALA A 117 -7.47 8.52 -12.07
C ALA A 117 -6.23 8.07 -12.86
N MET A 118 -6.04 6.75 -13.09
CA MET A 118 -4.95 6.20 -13.90
C MET A 118 -4.87 6.81 -15.31
N GLY A 119 -6.01 7.11 -15.93
CA GLY A 119 -6.05 7.77 -17.25
C GLY A 119 -5.60 9.24 -17.22
N GLN A 120 -5.46 9.83 -16.04
CA GLN A 120 -5.24 11.27 -15.82
C GLN A 120 -3.89 11.59 -15.16
N ILE A 121 -3.08 10.57 -14.83
CA ILE A 121 -1.76 10.79 -14.23
C ILE A 121 -0.82 11.42 -15.26
N GLY A 122 0.05 12.30 -14.79
CA GLY A 122 1.05 12.98 -15.60
C GLY A 122 2.42 13.01 -14.93
N PHE A 123 3.33 13.77 -15.54
CA PHE A 123 4.72 13.87 -15.12
C PHE A 123 4.87 14.38 -13.68
N ASP A 124 4.06 15.36 -13.27
CA ASP A 124 4.09 15.92 -11.91
C ASP A 124 3.72 14.86 -10.86
N ASP A 125 2.72 14.01 -11.15
CA ASP A 125 2.31 12.92 -10.23
C ASP A 125 3.44 11.89 -10.08
N LEU A 126 4.08 11.49 -11.18
CA LEU A 126 5.23 10.57 -11.18
C LEU A 126 6.45 11.17 -10.46
N GLU A 127 6.67 12.49 -10.63
CA GLU A 127 7.73 13.19 -9.92
C GLU A 127 7.49 13.13 -8.41
N LEU A 128 6.27 13.39 -7.93
CA LEU A 128 5.93 13.30 -6.51
C LEU A 128 6.29 11.93 -5.92
N VAL A 129 5.86 10.84 -6.56
CA VAL A 129 6.16 9.46 -6.12
C VAL A 129 7.67 9.21 -6.07
N CYS A 130 8.41 9.76 -7.03
CA CYS A 130 9.83 9.53 -7.17
C CYS A 130 10.75 10.50 -6.41
N LYS A 131 10.22 11.53 -5.73
CA LYS A 131 11.03 12.60 -5.11
C LYS A 131 12.08 12.06 -4.12
N PHE A 132 11.76 11.02 -3.36
CA PHE A 132 12.62 10.48 -2.29
C PHE A 132 13.80 9.64 -2.76
N ILE A 133 13.91 9.32 -4.06
CA ILE A 133 14.98 8.48 -4.62
C ILE A 133 16.34 9.22 -4.63
N GLY A 134 16.34 10.53 -4.39
CA GLY A 134 17.55 11.37 -4.37
C GLY A 134 18.51 11.15 -3.19
N MET A 135 18.20 10.29 -2.22
CA MET A 135 18.99 10.10 -0.99
C MET A 135 19.55 8.68 -0.76
N GLY A 136 19.33 7.75 -1.70
CA GLY A 136 19.79 6.36 -1.58
C GLY A 136 21.24 6.15 -2.06
N GLU A 137 21.95 5.22 -1.43
CA GLU A 137 23.27 4.75 -1.90
C GLU A 137 23.13 3.95 -3.21
N GLU A 138 24.06 4.14 -4.14
CA GLU A 138 24.18 3.30 -5.32
C GLU A 138 24.59 1.88 -4.90
N ARG A 139 23.83 0.86 -5.33
CA ARG A 139 24.29 -0.52 -5.29
C ARG A 139 24.35 -1.05 -6.72
N THR A 140 25.52 -1.56 -7.10
CA THR A 140 25.86 -1.99 -8.46
C THR A 140 26.01 -3.50 -8.55
N ASP A 141 25.15 -4.25 -7.87
CA ASP A 141 25.22 -5.70 -7.90
C ASP A 141 23.91 -6.28 -8.42
N ASP A 142 23.70 -6.08 -9.72
CA ASP A 142 22.71 -6.81 -10.47
C ASP A 142 23.49 -7.68 -11.47
N GLN A 143 23.59 -8.98 -11.17
CA GLN A 143 23.95 -9.96 -12.19
C GLN A 143 22.99 -9.80 -13.36
N ILE A 144 23.49 -9.90 -14.59
CA ILE A 144 22.66 -9.85 -15.79
C ILE A 144 21.87 -11.15 -15.84
N ILE A 145 20.65 -11.12 -15.32
CA ILE A 145 19.66 -12.16 -15.48
C ILE A 145 18.60 -11.60 -16.44
N ILE A 146 18.04 -12.49 -17.25
CA ILE A 146 17.07 -12.14 -18.28
C ILE A 146 15.71 -12.01 -17.60
N PRO A 147 15.05 -10.84 -17.66
CA PRO A 147 13.76 -10.66 -17.03
C PRO A 147 12.76 -11.68 -17.58
N ILE A 148 12.19 -12.50 -16.70
CA ILE A 148 11.10 -13.40 -17.05
C ILE A 148 9.79 -12.64 -17.28
N GLY A 149 8.80 -13.30 -17.89
CA GLY A 149 7.51 -12.70 -18.20
C GLY A 149 6.78 -12.23 -16.94
N ILE A 150 5.95 -11.19 -17.07
CA ILE A 150 5.18 -10.65 -15.93
C ILE A 150 4.29 -11.70 -15.28
N GLN A 151 3.73 -12.62 -16.06
CA GLN A 151 2.91 -13.72 -15.52
C GLN A 151 3.75 -14.67 -14.67
N ASP A 152 4.94 -15.04 -15.13
CA ASP A 152 5.85 -15.90 -14.36
C ASP A 152 6.24 -15.23 -13.02
N LYS A 153 6.41 -13.90 -13.00
CA LYS A 153 6.65 -13.14 -11.76
C LYS A 153 5.45 -13.17 -10.81
N ILE A 154 4.24 -12.98 -11.33
CA ILE A 154 2.99 -13.05 -10.56
C ILE A 154 2.86 -14.42 -9.91
N ASP A 155 3.12 -15.48 -10.67
CA ASP A 155 3.03 -16.87 -10.20
C ASP A 155 4.12 -17.18 -9.16
N LEU A 156 5.38 -16.76 -9.40
CA LEU A 156 6.50 -16.98 -8.47
C LEU A 156 6.38 -16.20 -7.17
N ASN A 157 5.71 -15.05 -7.17
CA ASN A 157 5.42 -14.27 -5.98
C ASN A 157 4.08 -14.64 -5.34
N SER A 158 3.40 -15.70 -5.82
CA SER A 158 2.09 -16.14 -5.29
C SER A 158 1.05 -15.01 -5.22
N LEU A 159 1.04 -14.11 -6.20
CA LEU A 159 0.11 -12.98 -6.25
C LEU A 159 -1.30 -13.45 -6.62
N GLY A 160 -2.29 -12.97 -5.88
CA GLY A 160 -3.69 -13.24 -6.15
C GLY A 160 -4.24 -12.40 -7.30
N SER A 161 -5.47 -12.72 -7.71
CA SER A 161 -6.13 -12.06 -8.84
C SER A 161 -6.32 -10.55 -8.67
N ILE A 162 -6.39 -10.07 -7.41
CA ILE A 162 -6.54 -8.64 -7.13
C ILE A 162 -5.23 -7.90 -7.44
N SER A 163 -4.09 -8.41 -6.95
CA SER A 163 -2.79 -7.81 -7.24
C SER A 163 -2.43 -7.93 -8.71
N GLU A 164 -2.72 -9.06 -9.35
CA GLU A 164 -2.57 -9.24 -10.80
C GLU A 164 -3.33 -8.16 -11.58
N GLU A 165 -4.61 -7.93 -11.28
CA GLU A 165 -5.40 -6.89 -11.95
C GLU A 165 -4.83 -5.49 -11.70
N ARG A 166 -4.41 -5.19 -10.47
CA ARG A 166 -3.77 -3.91 -10.13
C ARG A 166 -2.45 -3.71 -10.90
N ILE A 167 -1.63 -4.74 -11.00
CA ILE A 167 -0.38 -4.71 -11.80
C ILE A 167 -0.73 -4.42 -13.25
N ARG A 168 -1.71 -5.11 -13.83
CA ARG A 168 -2.16 -4.88 -15.22
C ARG A 168 -2.62 -3.44 -15.43
N ILE A 169 -3.44 -2.90 -14.52
CA ILE A 169 -3.90 -1.50 -14.56
C ILE A 169 -2.71 -0.53 -14.48
N GLY A 170 -1.74 -0.78 -13.60
CA GLY A 170 -0.52 0.03 -13.49
C GLY A 170 0.36 -0.04 -14.74
N LEU A 171 0.53 -1.22 -15.32
CA LEU A 171 1.32 -1.45 -16.52
C LEU A 171 0.72 -0.82 -17.78
N ALA A 172 -0.55 -0.45 -17.77
CA ALA A 172 -1.14 0.38 -18.82
C ALA A 172 -0.45 1.76 -18.94
N LYS A 173 0.37 2.15 -17.96
CA LYS A 173 1.19 3.37 -17.92
C LYS A 173 2.70 3.13 -17.95
N ALA A 174 3.14 1.90 -18.27
CA ALA A 174 4.56 1.54 -18.26
C ALA A 174 5.41 2.41 -19.19
N ASP A 175 4.92 2.72 -20.40
CA ASP A 175 5.65 3.54 -21.37
C ASP A 175 5.82 4.99 -20.89
N GLU A 176 4.78 5.57 -20.27
CA GLU A 176 4.88 6.91 -19.68
C GLU A 176 5.82 6.95 -18.47
N VAL A 177 5.83 5.91 -17.63
CA VAL A 177 6.76 5.81 -16.50
C VAL A 177 8.20 5.64 -17.00
N ASP A 178 8.43 4.80 -18.01
CA ASP A 178 9.76 4.63 -18.62
C ASP A 178 10.26 5.94 -19.24
N GLU A 179 9.42 6.66 -19.98
CA GLU A 179 9.79 7.96 -20.52
C GLU A 179 10.11 8.97 -19.41
N PHE A 180 9.31 9.01 -18.35
CA PHE A 180 9.61 9.83 -17.17
C PHE A 180 10.99 9.50 -16.59
N VAL A 181 11.29 8.22 -16.35
CA VAL A 181 12.58 7.78 -15.79
C VAL A 181 13.74 8.17 -16.71
N ARG A 182 13.60 8.01 -18.03
CA ARG A 182 14.61 8.43 -19.01
C ARG A 182 14.83 9.93 -19.01
N VAL A 183 13.76 10.73 -18.99
CA VAL A 183 13.83 12.20 -18.98
C VAL A 183 14.53 12.71 -17.71
N ILE A 184 14.11 12.23 -16.54
CA ILE A 184 14.77 12.58 -15.27
C ILE A 184 16.21 12.07 -15.26
N GLY A 185 16.49 10.88 -15.79
CA GLY A 185 17.82 10.30 -15.87
C GLY A 185 18.84 11.17 -16.63
N ARG A 186 18.40 11.94 -17.64
CA ARG A 186 19.26 12.91 -18.34
C ARG A 186 19.72 14.07 -17.44
N MET A 187 18.88 14.48 -16.49
CA MET A 187 19.17 15.57 -15.54
C MET A 187 19.83 15.05 -14.25
N ARG A 188 19.48 13.83 -13.84
CA ARG A 188 19.96 13.16 -12.64
C ARG A 188 20.51 11.79 -13.04
N PRO A 189 21.82 11.67 -13.34
CA PRO A 189 22.44 10.40 -13.68
C PRO A 189 22.11 9.30 -12.67
N ASN A 190 21.98 8.06 -13.14
CA ASN A 190 21.65 6.87 -12.34
C ASN A 190 20.30 6.92 -11.61
N PHE A 191 19.39 7.84 -11.97
CA PHE A 191 18.08 7.94 -11.34
C PHE A 191 17.27 6.63 -11.40
N GLY A 192 17.18 5.99 -12.58
CA GLY A 192 16.51 4.70 -12.72
C GLY A 192 17.11 3.60 -11.85
N ASN A 193 18.44 3.52 -11.77
CA ASN A 193 19.14 2.53 -10.93
C ASN A 193 18.86 2.77 -9.43
N ARG A 194 18.87 4.03 -8.97
CA ARG A 194 18.52 4.36 -7.58
C ARG A 194 17.06 4.05 -7.29
N LEU A 195 16.16 4.25 -8.26
CA LEU A 195 14.75 3.93 -8.10
C LEU A 195 14.55 2.42 -7.93
N ALA A 196 15.14 1.63 -8.82
CA ALA A 196 15.13 0.17 -8.74
C ALA A 196 15.75 -0.34 -7.44
N ALA A 197 16.89 0.21 -7.02
CA ALA A 197 17.56 -0.17 -5.79
C ALA A 197 16.70 0.11 -4.54
N ARG A 198 16.03 1.28 -4.50
CA ARG A 198 15.13 1.61 -3.39
C ARG A 198 13.91 0.69 -3.37
N PHE A 199 13.34 0.39 -4.53
CA PHE A 199 12.22 -0.54 -4.66
C PHE A 199 12.60 -1.95 -4.17
N LYS A 200 13.74 -2.49 -4.61
CA LYS A 200 14.30 -3.77 -4.12
C LYS A 200 14.51 -3.76 -2.60
N GLN A 201 15.05 -2.68 -2.05
CA GLN A 201 15.27 -2.55 -0.61
C GLN A 201 13.97 -2.64 0.19
N GLU A 202 12.92 -1.93 -0.23
CA GLU A 202 11.62 -1.97 0.46
C GLU A 202 10.92 -3.32 0.26
N TYR A 203 11.04 -3.94 -0.92
CA TYR A 203 10.57 -5.31 -1.16
C TYR A 203 11.19 -6.30 -0.15
N TYR A 204 12.52 -6.33 -0.05
CA TYR A 204 13.20 -7.25 0.89
C TYR A 204 12.94 -6.91 2.35
N ARG A 205 12.69 -5.64 2.69
CA ARG A 205 12.26 -5.25 4.04
C ARG A 205 10.88 -5.83 4.36
N GLY A 206 9.91 -5.70 3.47
CA GLY A 206 8.58 -6.28 3.66
C GLY A 206 8.63 -7.80 3.77
N TYR A 207 9.45 -8.45 2.94
CA TYR A 207 9.67 -9.89 3.02
C TYR A 207 10.29 -10.32 4.36
N ALA A 208 11.31 -9.60 4.84
CA ALA A 208 11.91 -9.85 6.15
C ALA A 208 10.93 -9.62 7.33
N ASP A 209 9.93 -8.75 7.14
CA ASP A 209 8.83 -8.55 8.08
C ASP A 209 7.76 -9.68 8.01
N GLY A 210 7.97 -10.70 7.18
CA GLY A 210 7.12 -11.88 7.04
C GLY A 210 5.95 -11.70 6.08
N LEU A 211 5.99 -10.68 5.21
CA LEU A 211 4.99 -10.48 4.17
C LEU A 211 5.34 -11.32 2.92
N GLY A 212 4.32 -11.78 2.23
CA GLY A 212 4.43 -12.43 0.91
C GLY A 212 3.13 -12.26 0.14
N GLY A 213 3.12 -12.63 -1.13
CA GLY A 213 1.98 -12.49 -2.01
C GLY A 213 1.45 -11.06 -2.05
N ASP A 214 0.12 -10.97 -1.98
CA ASP A 214 -0.63 -9.71 -2.07
C ASP A 214 -0.20 -8.70 -1.00
N ASP A 215 0.03 -9.15 0.23
CA ASP A 215 0.41 -8.28 1.35
C ASP A 215 1.75 -7.59 1.10
N LEU A 216 2.72 -8.28 0.47
CA LEU A 216 4.01 -7.69 0.15
C LEU A 216 3.88 -6.65 -0.97
N PHE A 217 3.13 -6.97 -2.03
CA PHE A 217 2.88 -6.03 -3.12
C PHE A 217 2.18 -4.75 -2.63
N GLU A 218 1.16 -4.90 -1.78
CA GLU A 218 0.43 -3.77 -1.23
C GLU A 218 1.27 -2.95 -0.24
N TYR A 219 2.07 -3.62 0.60
CA TYR A 219 3.03 -2.93 1.46
C TYR A 219 3.97 -2.03 0.65
N ILE A 220 4.49 -2.50 -0.47
CA ILE A 220 5.40 -1.71 -1.30
C ILE A 220 4.66 -0.51 -1.91
N CYS A 221 3.43 -0.71 -2.37
CA CYS A 221 2.59 0.40 -2.81
C CYS A 221 2.35 1.43 -1.70
N ALA A 222 2.05 0.98 -0.48
CA ALA A 222 1.83 1.87 0.66
C ALA A 222 3.11 2.64 1.05
N VAL A 223 4.27 1.99 1.05
CA VAL A 223 5.56 2.66 1.30
C VAL A 223 5.89 3.67 0.20
N ALA A 224 5.64 3.35 -1.06
CA ALA A 224 5.83 4.29 -2.17
C ALA A 224 4.91 5.51 -2.06
N LEU A 225 3.66 5.31 -1.62
CA LEU A 225 2.72 6.39 -1.37
C LEU A 225 3.13 7.27 -0.18
N ASP A 226 3.53 6.66 0.96
CA ASP A 226 4.05 7.38 2.14
C ASP A 226 5.21 8.31 1.75
N ASN A 227 6.08 7.85 0.83
CA ASN A 227 7.21 8.64 0.33
C ASN A 227 6.77 9.78 -0.60
N ALA A 228 5.64 9.67 -1.30
CA ALA A 228 5.17 10.73 -2.19
C ALA A 228 4.73 12.00 -1.45
N GLY A 229 4.48 11.88 -0.15
CA GLY A 229 4.14 12.97 0.76
C GLY A 229 2.81 12.72 1.49
N PRO A 230 2.44 13.63 2.39
CA PRO A 230 1.28 13.46 3.27
C PRO A 230 -0.07 13.69 2.58
N VAL A 231 -0.09 14.21 1.36
CA VAL A 231 -1.32 14.50 0.62
C VAL A 231 -1.68 13.30 -0.25
N GLU A 232 -2.68 12.53 0.18
CA GLU A 232 -3.21 11.42 -0.62
C GLU A 232 -4.28 11.90 -1.61
N THR A 233 -4.03 11.69 -2.90
CA THR A 233 -5.01 11.90 -3.97
C THR A 233 -5.16 10.64 -4.81
N GLU A 234 -6.29 10.50 -5.48
CA GLU A 234 -6.54 9.38 -6.40
C GLU A 234 -5.48 9.28 -7.51
N LYS A 235 -5.00 10.43 -8.00
CA LYS A 235 -3.91 10.50 -8.98
C LYS A 235 -2.59 10.04 -8.41
N LEU A 236 -2.28 10.43 -7.17
CA LEU A 236 -1.05 10.01 -6.52
C LEU A 236 -1.05 8.51 -6.25
N HIS A 237 -2.17 7.97 -5.79
CA HIS A 237 -2.39 6.53 -5.66
C HIS A 237 -2.21 5.79 -6.99
N ALA A 238 -2.77 6.34 -8.08
CA ALA A 238 -2.62 5.77 -9.42
C ALA A 238 -1.15 5.85 -9.92
N ALA A 239 -0.47 6.98 -9.74
CA ALA A 239 0.93 7.17 -10.10
C ALA A 239 1.86 6.24 -9.31
N THR A 240 1.57 6.02 -8.03
CA THR A 240 2.26 5.03 -7.20
C THR A 240 2.09 3.63 -7.77
N LEU A 241 0.86 3.22 -8.07
CA LEU A 241 0.60 1.90 -8.65
C LEU A 241 1.29 1.72 -10.01
N ALA A 242 1.24 2.73 -10.88
CA ALA A 242 1.93 2.71 -12.17
C ALA A 242 3.45 2.55 -12.00
N THR A 243 4.05 3.31 -11.08
CA THR A 243 5.49 3.27 -10.80
C THR A 243 5.90 1.91 -10.22
N VAL A 244 5.16 1.40 -9.23
CA VAL A 244 5.43 0.09 -8.61
C VAL A 244 5.26 -1.04 -9.61
N ALA A 245 4.21 -1.03 -10.44
CA ALA A 245 3.99 -2.04 -11.47
C ALA A 245 5.11 -2.03 -12.52
N TYR A 246 5.50 -0.84 -13.00
CA TYR A 246 6.64 -0.68 -13.91
C TYR A 246 7.92 -1.26 -13.30
N LEU A 247 8.22 -0.95 -12.04
CA LEU A 247 9.41 -1.47 -11.37
C LEU A 247 9.33 -2.96 -11.09
N PHE A 248 8.15 -3.50 -10.82
CA PHE A 248 7.94 -4.94 -10.68
C PHE A 248 8.19 -5.67 -12.01
N GLN A 249 7.80 -5.07 -13.13
CA GLN A 249 8.14 -5.58 -14.46
C GLN A 249 9.63 -5.46 -14.77
N ALA A 250 10.26 -4.31 -14.45
CA ALA A 250 11.64 -4.02 -14.81
C ALA A 250 12.68 -4.69 -13.89
N CYS A 251 12.37 -4.86 -12.60
CA CYS A 251 13.24 -5.48 -11.61
C CYS A 251 12.98 -6.98 -11.50
N GLU A 252 14.01 -7.73 -11.18
CA GLU A 252 13.87 -9.13 -10.77
C GLU A 252 13.66 -9.20 -9.26
N LEU A 253 12.50 -9.71 -8.87
CA LEU A 253 12.03 -9.81 -7.49
C LEU A 253 11.28 -11.13 -7.34
N PHE A 254 11.80 -11.98 -6.47
CA PHE A 254 11.23 -13.29 -6.20
C PHE A 254 11.35 -13.59 -4.71
N GLU A 255 10.25 -14.04 -4.11
CA GLU A 255 10.20 -14.40 -2.69
C GLU A 255 11.15 -15.56 -2.34
N HIS A 256 11.62 -16.31 -3.34
CA HIS A 256 12.34 -17.57 -3.15
C HIS A 256 13.81 -17.56 -3.62
N GLU A 257 14.31 -16.46 -4.19
CA GLU A 257 15.70 -16.44 -4.71
C GLU A 257 16.78 -16.14 -3.66
N TYR A 258 16.41 -15.69 -2.47
CA TYR A 258 17.37 -15.45 -1.39
C TYR A 258 16.92 -16.09 -0.08
N PRO A 259 17.51 -17.22 0.34
CA PRO A 259 17.41 -17.64 1.72
C PRO A 259 18.04 -16.55 2.59
N VAL A 260 17.26 -16.06 3.55
CA VAL A 260 17.73 -15.16 4.61
C VAL A 260 18.95 -15.83 5.27
N ALA A 261 20.10 -15.15 5.22
CA ALA A 261 21.31 -15.55 5.95
C ALA A 261 21.13 -15.31 7.46
#